data_AF-A0A7C1E4R0-F1
#
_entry.id   AF-A0A7C1E4R0-F1
#
_cell.length_a   1.000
_cell.length_b   1.000
_cell.length_c   1.000
_cell.angle_alpha   90.00
_cell.angle_beta   90.00
_cell.angle_gamma   90.00
#
_symmetry.space_group_name_H-M   'P 1'
#
loop_
_entity.id
_entity.type
_entity.pdbx_description
1 polymer ?
#
loop_
_entity_poly.entity_id
_entity_poly.type
_entity_poly.pdbx_seq_one_letter_code
_entity_poly.pdbx_strand_id
1 'polypeptide(L)'
;MLAVLDTSALLSGKRFPGPAVTVPAVVAEFREGGHSWRLLEYARGAGLTVRQPSESSLRRVRGAAERTGDLSHLSRADVEVLA
;
A
#
# COMPACT_ATOMS: atom_id res chain seq x y z
N MET A 1 -15.49 6.02 -5.38
CA MET A 1 -15.02 4.83 -4.64
C MET A 1 -13.59 5.10 -4.19
N LEU A 2 -13.20 4.73 -2.97
CA LEU A 2 -11.83 4.89 -2.47
C LEU A 2 -11.00 3.70 -2.94
N ALA A 3 -9.85 3.95 -3.56
CA ALA A 3 -8.88 2.90 -3.92
C ALA A 3 -7.74 2.86 -2.90
N VAL A 4 -7.37 1.66 -2.44
CA VAL A 4 -6.14 1.43 -1.67
C VAL A 4 -5.11 0.85 -2.63
N LEU A 5 -4.00 1.56 -2.81
CA LEU A 5 -2.98 1.21 -3.80
C LEU A 5 -1.78 0.53 -3.13
N ASP A 6 -1.40 -0.63 -3.65
CA ASP A 6 -0.16 -1.32 -3.34
C ASP A 6 0.98 -0.80 -4.22
N THR A 7 2.17 -1.36 -4.02
CA THR A 7 3.37 -1.02 -4.81
C THR A 7 3.18 -1.31 -6.29
N SER A 8 2.57 -2.44 -6.64
CA SER A 8 2.39 -2.82 -8.05
C SER A 8 1.44 -1.86 -8.79
N ALA A 9 0.35 -1.41 -8.14
CA ALA A 9 -0.55 -0.40 -8.67
C ALA A 9 0.16 0.93 -8.93
N LEU A 10 0.99 1.39 -7.99
CA LEU A 10 1.77 2.63 -8.14
C LEU A 10 2.80 2.54 -9.26
N LEU A 11 3.50 1.40 -9.37
CA LEU A 11 4.49 1.16 -10.42
C LEU A 11 3.86 1.05 -11.82
N SER A 12 2.57 0.71 -11.90
CA SER A 12 1.87 0.61 -13.18
C SER A 12 1.70 1.96 -13.90
N GLY A 13 1.84 3.08 -13.18
CA GLY A 13 1.62 4.42 -13.73
C GLY A 13 0.18 4.72 -14.18
N LYS A 14 -0.76 3.81 -13.90
CA LYS A 14 -2.17 3.98 -14.26
C LYS A 14 -2.82 5.07 -13.42
N ARG A 15 -3.80 5.75 -14.02
CA ARG A 15 -4.68 6.67 -13.29
C ARG A 15 -5.84 5.90 -12.68
N PHE A 16 -6.08 6.12 -11.40
CA PHE A 16 -7.20 5.53 -10.68
C PHE A 16 -8.30 6.58 -10.53
N PRO A 17 -9.56 6.28 -10.92
CA PRO A 17 -10.65 7.23 -10.81
C PRO A 17 -11.08 7.40 -9.34
N GLY A 18 -11.06 8.64 -8.84
CA GLY A 18 -11.51 8.99 -7.50
C GLY A 18 -10.38 9.05 -6.46
N PRO A 19 -10.72 9.15 -5.17
CA PRO A 19 -9.73 9.23 -4.10
C PRO A 19 -8.87 7.97 -4.03
N ALA A 20 -7.56 8.16 -3.88
CA ALA A 20 -6.60 7.08 -3.71
C ALA A 20 -5.84 7.25 -2.39
N VAL A 21 -5.63 6.13 -1.69
CA VAL A 21 -4.78 6.05 -0.50
C VAL A 21 -3.74 4.95 -0.68
N THR A 22 -2.63 5.07 0.02
CA THR A 22 -1.68 3.97 0.23
C THR A 22 -1.24 3.95 1.70
N VAL A 23 -0.37 3.02 2.06
CA VAL A 23 0.09 2.81 3.45
C VAL A 23 1.57 3.12 3.61
N PRO A 24 2.04 3.44 4.84
CA PRO A 24 3.44 3.76 5.09
C PRO A 24 4.42 2.68 4.62
N ALA A 25 4.10 1.39 4.80
CA ALA A 25 4.98 0.32 4.36
C ALA A 25 5.18 0.28 2.84
N VAL A 26 4.14 0.60 2.05
CA VAL A 26 4.26 0.69 0.58
C VAL A 26 5.22 1.83 0.20
N VAL A 27 5.09 2.99 0.83
CA VAL A 27 6.01 4.13 0.60
C VAL A 27 7.47 3.75 0.90
N ALA A 28 7.70 2.96 1.95
CA ALA A 28 9.02 2.51 2.36
C ALA A 28 9.71 1.55 1.37
N GLU A 29 8.97 0.96 0.43
CA GLU A 29 9.55 0.13 -0.64
C GLU A 29 10.22 0.96 -1.75
N PHE A 30 9.95 2.27 -1.80
CA PHE A 30 10.51 3.16 -2.81
C PHE A 30 11.83 3.78 -2.34
N ARG A 31 12.84 3.75 -3.21
CA ARG A 31 14.11 4.46 -3.00
C ARG A 31 14.07 5.82 -3.66
N GLU A 32 14.39 6.86 -2.89
CA GLU A 32 14.42 8.24 -3.36
C GLU A 32 15.28 8.43 -4.62
N GLY A 33 14.83 9.31 -5.52
CA GLY A 33 15.55 9.68 -6.76
C GLY A 33 15.43 8.69 -7.93
N GLY A 34 14.89 7.48 -7.71
CA GLY A 34 14.66 6.47 -8.76
C GLY A 34 13.45 6.75 -9.67
N HIS A 35 13.32 6.00 -10.76
CA HIS A 35 12.13 6.06 -11.64
C HIS A 35 10.83 5.77 -10.86
N SER A 36 10.83 4.69 -10.07
CA SER A 36 9.70 4.30 -9.24
C SER A 36 9.31 5.38 -8.22
N TRP A 37 10.29 6.07 -7.64
CA TRP A 37 10.03 7.19 -6.72
C TRP A 37 9.29 8.33 -7.41
N ARG A 38 9.67 8.68 -8.65
CA ARG A 38 8.96 9.71 -9.42
C ARG A 38 7.51 9.33 -9.69
N LEU A 39 7.19 8.04 -9.87
CA LEU A 39 5.80 7.59 -10.02
C LEU A 39 5.01 7.78 -8.72
N LEU A 40 5.60 7.46 -7.57
CA LEU A 40 4.99 7.74 -6.26
C LEU A 40 4.75 9.24 -6.07
N GLU A 41 5.74 10.08 -6.36
CA GLU A 41 5.62 11.54 -6.24
C GLU A 41 4.58 12.11 -7.20
N TYR A 42 4.51 11.59 -8.43
CA TYR A 42 3.45 11.95 -9.36
C TYR A 42 2.06 11.58 -8.82
N ALA A 43 1.91 10.37 -8.27
CA ALA A 43 0.65 9.94 -7.67
C ALA A 43 0.25 10.81 -6.47
N ARG A 44 1.21 11.20 -5.62
CA ARG A 44 1.01 12.17 -4.53
C ARG A 44 0.53 13.52 -5.05
N GLY A 45 1.20 14.05 -6.07
CA GLY A 45 0.79 15.28 -6.74
C GLY A 45 -0.60 15.20 -7.38
N ALA A 46 -1.03 14.01 -7.79
CA ALA A 46 -2.36 13.72 -8.32
C ALA A 46 -3.43 13.43 -7.24
N GLY A 47 -3.10 13.52 -5.94
CA GLY A 47 -4.04 13.38 -4.84
C GLY A 47 -3.97 12.05 -4.06
N LEU A 48 -2.95 11.22 -4.27
CA LEU A 48 -2.68 10.07 -3.41
C LEU A 48 -2.34 10.52 -1.99
N THR A 49 -3.01 9.95 -1.00
CA THR A 49 -2.72 10.21 0.42
C THR A 49 -2.19 8.97 1.12
N VAL A 50 -1.40 9.14 2.18
CA VAL A 50 -0.89 8.01 2.99
C VAL A 50 -1.73 7.90 4.26
N ARG A 51 -2.26 6.71 4.55
CA ARG A 51 -3.04 6.44 5.76
C ARG A 51 -2.47 5.25 6.50
N GLN A 52 -2.36 5.37 7.81
CA GLN A 52 -1.92 4.27 8.66
C GLN A 52 -3.11 3.36 8.99
N PRO A 53 -3.00 2.04 8.78
CA PRO A 53 -4.05 1.10 9.19
C PRO A 53 -4.18 1.06 10.71
N SER A 54 -5.38 0.71 11.18
CA SER A 54 -5.63 0.58 12.63
C SER A 54 -4.95 -0.67 13.20
N GLU A 55 -4.50 -0.60 14.45
CA GLU A 55 -3.97 -1.76 15.17
C GLU A 55 -4.95 -2.94 15.22
N SER A 56 -6.25 -2.67 15.34
CA SER A 56 -7.30 -3.70 15.26
C SER A 56 -7.35 -4.37 13.88
N SER A 57 -7.21 -3.61 12.80
CA SER A 57 -7.17 -4.16 11.45
C SER A 57 -5.95 -5.03 11.24
N LEU A 58 -4.77 -4.56 11.64
CA LEU A 58 -3.52 -5.30 11.53
C LEU A 58 -3.60 -6.66 12.25
N ARG A 59 -4.16 -6.68 13.46
CA ARG A 59 -4.40 -7.94 14.20
C ARG A 59 -5.37 -8.87 13.46
N ARG A 60 -6.44 -8.33 12.87
CA ARG A 60 -7.41 -9.15 12.11
C ARG A 60 -6.76 -9.79 10.88
N VAL A 61 -5.98 -9.02 10.12
CA VAL A 61 -5.26 -9.52 8.94
C VAL A 61 -4.23 -10.58 9.34
N ARG A 62 -3.37 -10.29 10.32
CA ARG A 62 -2.37 -11.27 10.80
C ARG A 62 -3.01 -12.55 11.31
N GLY A 63 -4.05 -12.44 12.13
CA GLY A 63 -4.76 -13.62 12.63
C GLY A 63 -5.49 -14.41 11.53
N ALA A 64 -5.92 -13.75 10.44
CA ALA A 64 -6.45 -14.47 9.28
C ALA A 64 -5.34 -15.19 8.51
N ALA A 65 -4.22 -14.50 8.24
CA ALA A 65 -3.06 -15.05 7.55
C ALA A 65 -2.39 -16.19 8.31
N GLU A 66 -2.36 -16.15 9.65
CA GLU A 66 -1.88 -17.25 10.49
C GLU A 66 -2.75 -18.50 10.33
N ARG A 67 -4.08 -18.34 10.26
CA ARG A 67 -5.02 -19.46 10.10
C ARG A 67 -4.93 -20.10 8.72
N THR A 68 -4.65 -19.33 7.68
CA THR A 68 -4.50 -19.84 6.31
C THR A 68 -3.07 -20.32 6.01
N GLY A 69 -2.10 -19.98 6.86
CA GLY A 69 -0.69 -20.31 6.66
C GLY A 69 0.07 -19.31 5.77
N ASP A 70 -0.56 -18.20 5.38
CA ASP A 70 0.02 -17.21 4.46
C ASP A 70 0.94 -16.20 5.17
N LEU A 71 0.92 -16.12 6.51
CA LEU A 71 1.61 -15.05 7.24
C LEU A 71 3.09 -14.94 6.88
N SER A 72 3.80 -16.06 6.69
CA SER A 72 5.22 -16.05 6.32
C SER A 72 5.50 -15.60 4.88
N HIS A 73 4.48 -15.57 4.02
CA HIS A 73 4.57 -15.15 2.63
C HIS A 73 4.17 -13.69 2.43
N LEU A 74 3.46 -13.09 3.38
CA LEU A 74 3.04 -11.70 3.30
C LEU A 74 4.14 -10.77 3.79
N SER A 75 4.48 -9.78 2.96
CA SER A 75 5.35 -8.70 3.38
C SER A 75 4.62 -7.76 4.35
N ARG A 76 5.38 -6.85 4.98
CA ARG A 76 4.78 -5.79 5.79
C ARG A 76 3.81 -4.92 4.97
N ALA A 77 4.15 -4.63 3.71
CA ALA A 77 3.30 -3.83 2.83
C ALA A 77 1.99 -4.56 2.54
N ASP A 78 2.03 -5.87 2.26
CA ASP A 78 0.82 -6.66 2.03
C ASP A 78 -0.11 -6.65 3.24
N VAL A 79 0.46 -6.85 4.44
CA VAL A 79 -0.32 -6.83 5.69
C VAL A 79 -0.92 -5.44 5.96
N GLU A 80 -0.19 -4.35 5.71
CA GLU A 80 -0.71 -2.99 5.88
C GLU A 80 -1.77 -2.64 4.84
N VAL A 81 -1.61 -3.04 3.57
CA VAL A 81 -2.59 -2.79 2.49
C VAL A 81 -3.92 -3.53 2.74
N LEU A 82 -3.86 -4.75 3.28
CA LEU A 82 -5.05 -5.53 3.61
C LEU A 82 -5.79 -5.04 4.87
N ALA A 83 -5.16 -4.21 5.70
CA ALA A 83 -5.65 -3.77 7.01
C ALA A 83 -6.41 -2.44 6.95
#